data_AF-A0A971HEL8-F1
#
_entry.id   AF-A0A971HEL8-F1
#
_cell.length_a   1.000
_cell.length_b   1.000
_cell.length_c   1.000
_cell.angle_alpha   90.00
_cell.angle_beta   90.00
_cell.angle_gamma   90.00
#
_symmetry.space_group_name_H-M   'P 1'
#
loop_
_entity.id
_entity.type
_entity.pdbx_description
1 polymer ?
#
loop_
_entity_poly.entity_id
_entity_poly.type
_entity_poly.pdbx_seq_one_letter_code
_entity_poly.pdbx_strand_id
1 'polypeptide(L)'
;MYSTELKVQSIPVRELLEKYCFPEKYIDACRSCPEYGRVWSCPPEIPIAEDYLKGCKTAYIIGVKVIYDKEEKSLALASPQELEKVRSATYGKVKKEMLDTLLKMEQFFPSPRILAAGRCEQCDSCTRTEGLPCRKPERVRYSFSAFGFDLAAIANELLGMELLWAQKGLPEYNLAMAALFSG
;
A
#
# COMPACT_ATOMS: atom_id res chain seq x y z
N MET A 1 1.05 7.83 -22.06
CA MET A 1 2.25 7.53 -21.23
C MET A 1 2.16 8.23 -19.86
N TYR A 2 2.50 7.56 -18.76
CA TYR A 2 2.52 8.17 -17.41
C TYR A 2 3.93 8.55 -16.95
N SER A 3 4.03 9.49 -16.01
CA SER A 3 5.28 9.82 -15.30
C SER A 3 5.16 9.53 -13.80
N THR A 4 6.29 9.52 -13.10
CA THR A 4 6.31 9.27 -11.66
C THR A 4 7.10 10.33 -10.89
N GLU A 5 6.65 10.64 -9.68
CA GLU A 5 7.36 11.47 -8.70
C GLU A 5 7.57 10.64 -7.43
N LEU A 6 8.82 10.38 -7.07
CA LEU A 6 9.21 9.61 -5.89
C LEU A 6 9.60 10.56 -4.76
N LYS A 7 9.10 10.28 -3.55
CA LYS A 7 9.60 10.86 -2.30
C LYS A 7 9.84 9.77 -1.27
N VAL A 8 10.88 9.97 -0.47
CA VAL A 8 11.23 9.10 0.65
C VAL A 8 11.47 9.97 1.86
N GLN A 9 10.85 9.63 2.99
CA GLN A 9 11.08 10.28 4.26
C GLN A 9 11.33 9.23 5.34
N SER A 10 12.26 9.51 6.25
CA SER A 10 12.48 8.65 7.42
C SER A 10 11.83 9.23 8.67
N ILE A 11 11.33 8.34 9.54
CA ILE A 11 10.71 8.67 10.82
C ILE A 11 11.00 7.55 11.84
N PRO A 12 11.19 7.85 13.14
CA PRO A 12 11.25 6.82 14.17
C PRO A 12 9.95 5.99 14.20
N VAL A 13 10.06 4.66 14.31
CA VAL A 13 8.89 3.76 14.32
C VAL A 13 7.94 4.08 15.48
N ARG A 14 8.50 4.45 16.64
CA ARG A 14 7.72 4.88 17.79
C ARG A 14 6.83 6.09 17.45
N GLU A 15 7.42 7.09 16.81
CA GLU A 15 6.69 8.30 16.40
C GLU A 15 5.65 7.98 15.33
N LEU A 16 5.97 7.09 14.38
CA LEU A 16 5.02 6.63 13.36
C LEU A 16 3.79 5.96 13.98
N LEU A 17 3.99 5.06 14.94
CA LEU A 17 2.91 4.38 15.66
C LEU A 17 2.08 5.37 16.48
N GLU A 18 2.72 6.22 17.28
CA GLU A 18 2.03 7.17 18.17
C GLU A 18 1.21 8.22 17.41
N LYS A 19 1.71 8.73 16.28
CA LYS A 19 1.07 9.83 15.55
C LYS A 19 0.12 9.39 14.45
N TYR A 20 0.32 8.20 13.88
CA TYR A 20 -0.38 7.82 12.66
C TYR A 20 -1.08 6.47 12.74
N CYS A 21 -0.91 5.64 13.78
CA CYS A 21 -1.57 4.34 13.88
C CYS A 21 -2.81 4.41 14.78
N PHE A 22 -4.00 4.24 14.21
CA PHE A 22 -5.27 4.29 14.94
C PHE A 22 -6.19 3.12 14.55
N PRO A 23 -5.88 1.86 14.92
CA PRO A 23 -6.65 0.69 14.50
C PRO A 23 -8.14 0.80 14.79
N GLU A 24 -8.52 1.29 15.98
CA GLU A 24 -9.92 1.45 16.39
C GLU A 24 -10.69 2.46 15.54
N LYS A 25 -10.03 3.51 15.04
CA LYS A 25 -10.64 4.53 14.18
C LYS A 25 -10.98 3.97 12.79
N TYR A 26 -10.20 3.02 12.29
CA TYR A 26 -10.28 2.53 10.91
C TYR A 26 -10.83 1.12 10.76
N ILE A 27 -11.02 0.36 11.85
CA ILE A 27 -11.45 -1.03 11.78
C ILE A 27 -12.81 -1.20 11.06
N ASP A 28 -13.76 -0.28 11.25
CA ASP A 28 -15.07 -0.37 10.61
C ASP A 28 -15.00 -0.08 9.11
N ALA A 29 -14.09 0.79 8.69
CA ALA A 29 -13.78 0.99 7.27
C ALA A 29 -13.17 -0.29 6.67
N CYS A 30 -12.29 -0.98 7.41
CA CYS A 30 -11.77 -2.27 6.98
C CYS A 30 -12.88 -3.33 6.90
N ARG A 31 -13.77 -3.43 7.89
CA ARG A 31 -14.90 -4.39 7.88
C ARG A 31 -15.87 -4.18 6.73
N SER A 32 -16.01 -2.93 6.29
CA SER A 32 -16.85 -2.57 5.13
C SER A 32 -16.16 -2.85 3.78
N CYS A 33 -14.88 -3.19 3.78
CA CYS A 33 -14.13 -3.49 2.56
C CYS A 33 -14.52 -4.89 2.04
N PRO A 34 -14.82 -5.06 0.74
CA PRO A 34 -15.14 -6.37 0.14
C PRO A 34 -14.03 -7.43 0.26
N GLU A 35 -12.81 -7.03 0.61
CA GLU A 35 -11.61 -7.87 0.73
C GLU A 35 -11.33 -8.31 2.18
N TYR A 36 -12.08 -7.77 3.15
CA TYR A 36 -11.93 -8.11 4.57
C TYR A 36 -12.12 -9.61 4.80
N GLY A 37 -11.17 -10.24 5.50
CA GLY A 37 -11.16 -11.68 5.75
C GLY A 37 -10.89 -12.56 4.52
N ARG A 38 -10.75 -11.99 3.32
CA ARG A 38 -10.62 -12.74 2.05
C ARG A 38 -9.22 -12.70 1.45
N VAL A 39 -8.34 -11.84 1.95
CA VAL A 39 -6.95 -11.72 1.50
C VAL A 39 -6.01 -11.88 2.69
N TRP A 40 -4.95 -12.67 2.53
CA TRP A 40 -3.96 -12.95 3.60
C TRP A 40 -3.29 -11.69 4.20
N SER A 41 -3.23 -10.58 3.46
CA SER A 41 -2.67 -9.31 3.94
C SER A 41 -3.69 -8.43 4.67
N CYS A 42 -4.93 -8.88 4.85
CA CYS A 42 -6.03 -8.08 5.38
C CYS A 42 -6.54 -8.67 6.71
N PRO A 43 -7.07 -7.82 7.63
CA PRO A 43 -7.68 -8.30 8.88
C PRO A 43 -8.85 -9.28 8.62
N PRO A 44 -9.28 -10.06 9.64
CA PRO A 44 -8.94 -9.94 11.06
C PRO A 44 -7.66 -10.67 11.49
N GLU A 45 -7.20 -11.67 10.74
CA GLU A 45 -6.08 -12.54 11.15
C GLU A 45 -4.72 -11.99 10.71
N ILE A 46 -4.43 -10.78 11.18
CA ILE A 46 -3.13 -10.12 11.03
C ILE A 46 -2.57 -9.81 12.43
N PRO A 47 -1.24 -9.70 12.61
CA PRO A 47 -0.68 -9.22 13.87
C PRO A 47 -1.14 -7.79 14.18
N ILE A 48 -0.98 -7.35 15.42
CA ILE A 48 -1.06 -5.91 15.72
C ILE A 48 0.21 -5.21 15.22
N ALA A 49 0.10 -3.92 14.91
CA ALA A 49 1.18 -3.15 14.28
C ALA A 49 2.45 -3.13 15.15
N GLU A 50 2.28 -2.97 16.46
CA GLU A 50 3.35 -2.89 17.45
C GLU A 50 4.15 -4.19 17.51
N ASP A 51 3.48 -5.35 17.46
CA ASP A 51 4.12 -6.66 17.46
C ASP A 51 4.82 -6.92 16.13
N TYR A 52 4.19 -6.57 15.01
CA TYR A 52 4.78 -6.76 13.68
C TYR A 52 6.07 -5.93 13.50
N LEU A 53 6.08 -4.71 14.02
CA LEU A 53 7.18 -3.75 13.92
C LEU A 53 8.14 -3.80 15.12
N LYS A 54 7.96 -4.75 16.05
CA LYS A 54 8.79 -4.89 17.23
C LYS A 54 10.26 -5.05 16.85
N GLY A 55 11.11 -4.19 17.42
CA GLY A 55 12.55 -4.17 17.16
C GLY A 55 12.98 -3.30 15.98
N CYS A 56 12.04 -2.79 15.17
CA CYS A 56 12.34 -1.77 14.17
C CYS A 56 12.45 -0.40 14.85
N LYS A 57 13.48 0.37 14.50
CA LYS A 57 13.72 1.72 15.03
C LYS A 57 13.38 2.81 14.03
N THR A 58 13.66 2.57 12.75
CA THR A 58 13.46 3.55 11.67
C THR A 58 12.49 2.99 10.65
N ALA A 59 11.53 3.82 10.23
CA ALA A 59 10.68 3.59 9.08
C ALA A 59 11.10 4.53 7.94
N TYR A 60 11.32 3.98 6.77
CA TYR A 60 11.50 4.71 5.52
C TYR A 60 10.17 4.67 4.78
N ILE A 61 9.42 5.77 4.83
CA ILE A 61 8.15 5.95 4.13
C ILE A 61 8.45 6.33 2.69
N ILE A 62 7.91 5.57 1.74
CA ILE A 62 8.11 5.78 0.31
C ILE A 62 6.77 6.12 -0.33
N GLY A 63 6.70 7.26 -1.02
CA GLY A 63 5.57 7.67 -1.83
C GLY A 63 5.95 7.78 -3.30
N VAL A 64 5.15 7.20 -4.18
CA VAL A 64 5.28 7.35 -5.64
C VAL A 64 3.97 7.86 -6.21
N LYS A 65 3.96 9.10 -6.70
CA LYS A 65 2.86 9.57 -7.53
C LYS A 65 2.97 8.96 -8.91
N VAL A 66 1.83 8.55 -9.45
CA VAL A 66 1.64 8.11 -10.83
C VAL A 66 0.80 9.16 -11.52
N ILE A 67 1.45 9.99 -12.33
CA ILE A 67 0.84 11.17 -12.97
C ILE A 67 0.46 10.77 -14.39
N TYR A 68 -0.84 10.86 -14.68
CA TYR A 68 -1.40 10.46 -15.97
C TYR A 68 -1.34 11.60 -16.97
N ASP A 69 -0.98 11.28 -18.20
CA ASP A 69 -1.14 12.22 -19.31
C ASP A 69 -2.62 12.31 -19.76
N LYS A 70 -2.84 13.08 -20.83
CA LYS A 70 -4.18 13.32 -21.37
C LYS A 70 -4.78 12.08 -22.04
N GLU A 71 -3.96 11.23 -22.68
CA GLU A 71 -4.44 10.03 -23.36
C GLU A 71 -4.97 9.02 -22.35
N GLU A 72 -4.21 8.73 -21.29
CA GLU A 72 -4.63 7.81 -20.23
C GLU A 72 -5.92 8.28 -19.55
N LYS A 73 -6.02 9.58 -19.25
CA LYS A 73 -7.23 10.17 -18.68
C LYS A 73 -8.43 10.05 -19.62
N SER A 74 -8.22 10.23 -20.93
CA SER A 74 -9.28 10.10 -21.94
C SER A 74 -9.75 8.64 -22.07
N LEU A 75 -8.82 7.69 -22.18
CA LEU A 75 -9.12 6.25 -22.26
C LEU A 75 -9.88 5.77 -21.02
N ALA A 76 -9.45 6.21 -19.83
CA ALA A 76 -10.08 5.83 -18.57
C ALA A 76 -11.52 6.36 -18.40
N LEU A 77 -11.96 7.33 -19.23
CA LEU A 77 -13.33 7.82 -19.23
C LEU A 77 -14.26 7.01 -20.15
N ALA A 78 -13.72 6.15 -21.01
CA ALA A 78 -14.50 5.42 -22.01
C ALA A 78 -15.43 4.37 -21.38
N SER A 79 -14.95 3.62 -20.38
CA SER A 79 -15.75 2.63 -19.65
C SER A 79 -15.07 2.23 -18.33
N PRO A 80 -15.81 1.60 -17.39
CA PRO A 80 -15.20 1.01 -16.18
C PRO A 80 -14.11 -0.02 -16.51
N GLN A 81 -14.26 -0.79 -17.59
CA GLN A 81 -13.28 -1.77 -18.04
C GLN A 81 -11.99 -1.11 -18.52
N GLU A 82 -12.09 -0.03 -19.30
CA GLU A 82 -10.92 0.73 -19.75
C GLU A 82 -10.24 1.46 -18.58
N LEU A 83 -11.00 1.99 -17.62
CA LEU A 83 -10.44 2.54 -16.39
C LEU A 83 -9.58 1.51 -15.66
N GLU A 84 -10.07 0.28 -15.47
CA GLU A 84 -9.31 -0.77 -14.77
C GLU A 84 -8.08 -1.21 -15.57
N LYS A 85 -8.19 -1.33 -16.90
CA LYS A 85 -7.03 -1.62 -17.76
C LYS A 85 -5.95 -0.55 -17.62
N VAL A 86 -6.32 0.73 -17.70
CA VAL A 86 -5.37 1.84 -17.53
C VAL A 86 -4.77 1.80 -16.13
N ARG A 87 -5.57 1.64 -15.08
CA ARG A 87 -5.07 1.54 -13.69
C ARG A 87 -4.09 0.39 -13.51
N SER A 88 -4.39 -0.79 -14.05
CA SER A 88 -3.52 -1.97 -13.98
C SER A 88 -2.20 -1.74 -14.72
N ALA A 89 -2.26 -1.20 -15.95
CA ALA A 89 -1.08 -0.93 -16.78
C ALA A 89 -0.19 0.22 -16.26
N THR A 90 -0.70 1.06 -15.37
CA THR A 90 0.00 2.23 -14.83
C THR A 90 0.27 2.08 -13.33
N TYR A 91 -0.71 2.43 -12.48
CA TYR A 91 -0.62 2.38 -11.03
C TYR A 91 -0.32 0.98 -10.51
N GLY A 92 -0.98 -0.05 -11.04
CA GLY A 92 -0.74 -1.45 -10.71
C GLY A 92 0.70 -1.87 -11.00
N LYS A 93 1.22 -1.49 -12.18
CA LYS A 93 2.63 -1.71 -12.55
C LYS A 93 3.59 -1.05 -11.55
N VAL A 94 3.37 0.21 -11.20
CA VAL A 94 4.22 0.94 -10.23
C VAL A 94 4.18 0.26 -8.85
N LYS A 95 3.01 -0.13 -8.35
CA LYS A 95 2.91 -0.87 -7.07
C LYS A 95 3.71 -2.18 -7.10
N LYS A 96 3.66 -2.92 -8.22
CA LYS A 96 4.38 -4.18 -8.39
C LYS A 96 5.89 -3.96 -8.40
N GLU A 97 6.38 -3.00 -9.18
CA GLU A 97 7.81 -2.63 -9.25
C GLU A 97 8.33 -2.13 -7.89
N MET A 98 7.51 -1.34 -7.19
CA MET A 98 7.80 -0.87 -5.84
C MET A 98 7.98 -2.03 -4.86
N LEU A 99 7.03 -2.98 -4.83
CA LEU A 99 7.15 -4.17 -3.98
C LEU A 99 8.37 -5.01 -4.35
N ASP A 100 8.60 -5.29 -5.64
CA ASP A 100 9.76 -6.06 -6.09
C ASP A 100 11.09 -5.40 -5.69
N THR A 101 11.15 -4.08 -5.73
CA THR A 101 12.32 -3.31 -5.29
C THR A 101 12.50 -3.45 -3.78
N LEU A 102 11.46 -3.27 -2.99
CA LEU A 102 11.55 -3.37 -1.53
C LEU A 102 11.92 -4.79 -1.07
N LEU A 103 11.36 -5.83 -1.70
CA LEU A 103 11.73 -7.22 -1.44
C LEU A 103 13.22 -7.48 -1.70
N LYS A 104 13.78 -6.89 -2.77
CA LYS A 104 15.22 -6.94 -3.02
C LYS A 104 16.01 -6.12 -1.99
N MET A 105 15.43 -5.06 -1.44
CA MET A 105 16.09 -4.25 -0.42
C MET A 105 16.15 -4.95 0.94
N GLU A 106 15.18 -5.80 1.29
CA GLU A 106 15.14 -6.52 2.58
C GLU A 106 16.47 -7.19 2.93
N GLN A 107 17.15 -7.79 1.95
CA GLN A 107 18.43 -8.49 2.17
C GLN A 107 19.57 -7.59 2.70
N PHE A 108 19.44 -6.27 2.59
CA PHE A 108 20.46 -5.30 3.00
C PHE A 108 20.20 -4.64 4.35
N PHE A 109 19.06 -4.94 4.99
CA PHE A 109 18.68 -4.32 6.27
C PHE A 109 18.60 -5.36 7.40
N PRO A 110 18.94 -4.98 8.65
CA PRO A 110 18.79 -5.88 9.78
C PRO A 110 17.31 -6.01 10.16
N SER A 111 16.81 -7.25 10.19
CA SER A 111 15.43 -7.58 10.57
C SER A 111 14.38 -6.71 9.87
N PRO A 112 14.36 -6.68 8.53
CA PRO A 112 13.49 -5.76 7.81
C PRO A 112 12.03 -6.14 8.00
N ARG A 113 11.16 -5.12 7.93
CA ARG A 113 9.72 -5.32 7.66
C ARG A 113 9.33 -4.44 6.49
N ILE A 114 8.32 -4.86 5.76
CA ILE A 114 7.71 -4.05 4.70
C ILE A 114 6.22 -3.87 5.00
N LEU A 115 5.73 -2.65 4.75
CA LEU A 115 4.34 -2.40 4.41
C LEU A 115 4.24 -2.08 2.92
N ALA A 116 3.37 -2.77 2.19
CA ALA A 116 3.17 -2.59 0.76
C ALA A 116 2.05 -1.59 0.44
N ALA A 117 2.03 -1.15 -0.82
CA ALA A 117 1.01 -0.25 -1.35
C ALA A 117 -0.33 -0.96 -1.54
N GLY A 118 -1.20 -0.85 -0.55
CA GLY A 118 -2.54 -1.44 -0.56
C GLY A 118 -2.54 -2.95 -0.36
N ARG A 119 -3.67 -3.60 -0.67
CA ARG A 119 -3.85 -5.04 -0.46
C ARG A 119 -2.88 -5.88 -1.32
N CYS A 120 -2.67 -7.12 -0.91
CA CYS A 120 -1.93 -8.11 -1.69
C CYS A 120 -2.66 -8.44 -3.00
N GLU A 121 -1.91 -8.41 -4.10
CA GLU A 121 -2.35 -8.73 -5.47
C GLU A 121 -1.41 -9.77 -6.13
N GLN A 122 -0.81 -10.66 -5.33
CA GLN A 122 0.23 -11.60 -5.80
C GLN A 122 -0.33 -12.87 -6.48
N CYS A 123 -1.65 -13.05 -6.52
CA CYS A 123 -2.32 -14.20 -7.11
C CYS A 123 -3.73 -13.80 -7.61
N ASP A 124 -4.22 -14.48 -8.64
CA ASP A 124 -5.54 -14.21 -9.23
C ASP A 124 -6.68 -14.53 -8.24
N SER A 125 -6.54 -15.61 -7.48
CA SER A 125 -7.47 -16.00 -6.42
C SER A 125 -6.72 -16.33 -5.13
N CYS A 126 -7.09 -15.65 -4.04
CA CYS A 126 -6.45 -15.81 -2.74
C CYS A 126 -6.98 -17.07 -2.03
N THR A 127 -6.07 -17.94 -1.59
CA THR A 127 -6.40 -19.17 -0.83
C THR A 127 -6.99 -18.92 0.55
N ARG A 128 -6.98 -17.67 1.00
CA ARG A 128 -7.47 -17.26 2.32
C ARG A 128 -8.93 -17.67 2.54
N THR A 129 -9.79 -17.52 1.52
CA THR A 129 -11.21 -17.90 1.60
C THR A 129 -11.42 -19.42 1.65
N GLU A 130 -10.41 -20.19 1.28
CA GLU A 130 -10.42 -21.65 1.29
C GLU A 130 -9.80 -22.21 2.60
N GLY A 131 -9.30 -21.34 3.49
CA GLY A 131 -8.55 -21.75 4.69
C GLY A 131 -7.19 -22.39 4.39
N LEU A 132 -6.69 -22.25 3.16
CA LEU A 132 -5.44 -22.85 2.71
C LEU A 132 -4.26 -21.87 2.83
N PRO A 133 -3.03 -22.35 3.08
CA PRO A 133 -1.84 -21.50 3.15
C PRO A 133 -1.69 -20.56 1.95
N CYS A 134 -1.05 -19.40 2.16
CA CYS A 134 -0.77 -18.45 1.09
C CYS A 134 -0.01 -19.14 -0.06
N ARG A 135 -0.37 -18.84 -1.31
CA ARG A 135 0.34 -19.33 -2.51
C ARG A 135 1.73 -18.71 -2.69
N LYS A 136 1.96 -17.54 -2.09
CA LYS A 136 3.18 -16.71 -2.21
C LYS A 136 3.61 -16.14 -0.84
N PRO A 137 3.87 -16.99 0.16
CA PRO A 137 4.19 -16.56 1.52
C PRO A 137 5.43 -15.66 1.60
N GLU A 138 6.37 -15.82 0.68
CA GLU A 138 7.58 -15.01 0.58
C GLU A 138 7.32 -13.58 0.09
N ARG A 139 6.18 -13.35 -0.60
CA ARG A 139 5.84 -12.05 -1.22
C ARG A 139 4.69 -11.31 -0.55
N VAL A 140 3.85 -11.99 0.24
CA VAL A 140 2.74 -11.33 0.93
C VAL A 140 3.28 -10.28 1.91
N ARG A 141 2.74 -9.07 1.87
CA ARG A 141 3.05 -7.97 2.79
C ARG A 141 1.74 -7.30 3.22
N TYR A 142 1.69 -6.83 4.46
CA TYR A 142 0.58 -6.03 4.98
C TYR A 142 0.64 -4.60 4.42
N SER A 143 -0.46 -3.86 4.52
CA SER A 143 -0.49 -2.44 4.16
C SER A 143 -0.62 -1.56 5.39
N PHE A 144 -0.35 -0.27 5.23
CA PHE A 144 -0.71 0.75 6.21
C PHE A 144 -2.18 0.67 6.64
N SER A 145 -3.10 0.54 5.67
CA SER A 145 -4.52 0.43 5.95
C SER A 145 -4.90 -0.84 6.72
N ALA A 146 -4.19 -1.96 6.52
CA ALA A 146 -4.46 -3.19 7.26
C ALA A 146 -4.20 -2.99 8.76
N PHE A 147 -3.16 -2.22 9.11
CA PHE A 147 -2.83 -1.89 10.50
C PHE A 147 -3.55 -0.64 11.03
N GLY A 148 -4.41 0.00 10.24
CA GLY A 148 -5.14 1.19 10.68
C GLY A 148 -4.30 2.46 10.75
N PHE A 149 -3.28 2.59 9.90
CA PHE A 149 -2.55 3.84 9.76
C PHE A 149 -3.38 4.90 9.01
N ASP A 150 -3.29 6.16 9.45
CA ASP A 150 -3.85 7.32 8.77
C ASP A 150 -3.01 7.65 7.53
N LEU A 151 -3.37 6.99 6.42
CA LEU A 151 -2.74 7.17 5.13
C LEU A 151 -2.75 8.62 4.65
N ALA A 152 -3.82 9.37 4.92
CA ALA A 152 -3.94 10.75 4.45
C ALA A 152 -2.97 11.67 5.19
N ALA A 153 -2.88 11.51 6.52
CA ALA A 153 -1.93 12.26 7.33
C ALA A 153 -0.48 11.91 6.98
N ILE A 154 -0.14 10.62 6.83
CA ILE A 154 1.21 10.20 6.42
C ILE A 154 1.59 10.80 5.06
N ALA A 155 0.68 10.71 4.08
CA ALA A 155 0.93 11.23 2.74
C ALA A 155 1.18 12.74 2.76
N ASN A 156 0.33 13.48 3.49
CA ASN A 156 0.41 14.93 3.53
C ASN A 156 1.62 15.41 4.34
N GLU A 157 1.75 14.96 5.59
CA GLU A 157 2.71 15.51 6.54
C GLU A 157 4.14 15.00 6.32
N LEU A 158 4.32 13.73 5.95
CA LEU A 158 5.66 13.14 5.77
C LEU A 158 6.16 13.24 4.34
N LEU A 159 5.27 13.20 3.35
CA LEU A 159 5.66 13.22 1.94
C LEU A 159 5.29 14.53 1.23
N GLY A 160 4.40 15.36 1.77
CA GLY A 160 3.86 16.51 1.04
C GLY A 160 3.15 16.06 -0.25
N MET A 161 2.42 14.95 -0.17
CA MET A 161 1.65 14.36 -1.28
C MET A 161 0.22 14.11 -0.80
N GLU A 162 -0.78 14.69 -1.46
CA GLU A 162 -2.18 14.50 -1.08
C GLU A 162 -2.73 13.18 -1.63
N LEU A 163 -3.60 12.50 -0.87
CA LEU A 163 -4.36 11.37 -1.39
C LEU A 163 -5.59 11.86 -2.16
N LEU A 164 -5.58 11.63 -3.47
CA LEU A 164 -6.67 12.02 -4.34
C LEU A 164 -7.62 10.85 -4.62
N TRP A 165 -8.93 11.12 -4.49
CA TRP A 165 -10.00 10.20 -4.82
C TRP A 165 -10.81 10.78 -5.98
N ALA A 166 -10.97 10.00 -7.05
CA ALA A 166 -11.79 10.38 -8.19
C ALA A 166 -13.16 9.69 -8.11
N GLN A 167 -14.25 10.46 -8.26
CA GLN A 167 -15.59 9.90 -8.41
C GLN A 167 -15.80 9.28 -9.80
N LYS A 168 -15.11 9.80 -10.83
CA LYS A 168 -15.15 9.31 -12.21
C LYS A 168 -13.77 9.41 -12.86
N GLY A 169 -13.39 8.40 -13.63
CA GLY A 169 -12.11 8.35 -14.34
C GLY A 169 -10.91 8.25 -13.38
N LEU A 170 -9.79 8.83 -13.80
CA LEU A 170 -8.56 8.89 -12.99
C LEU A 170 -8.44 10.24 -12.28
N PRO A 171 -7.89 10.28 -11.06
CA PRO A 171 -7.49 11.54 -10.42
C PRO A 171 -6.32 12.18 -11.18
N GLU A 172 -5.87 13.35 -10.72
CA GLU A 172 -4.67 13.98 -11.27
C GLU A 172 -3.45 13.05 -11.22
N TYR A 173 -3.32 12.33 -10.10
CA TYR A 173 -2.37 11.24 -9.89
C TYR A 173 -2.93 10.23 -8.88
N ASN A 174 -2.45 8.98 -8.95
CA ASN A 174 -2.57 8.05 -7.83
C ASN A 174 -1.26 8.01 -7.03
N LEU A 175 -1.36 7.85 -5.72
CA LEU A 175 -0.19 7.75 -4.83
C LEU A 175 -0.04 6.31 -4.33
N ALA A 176 1.05 5.65 -4.71
CA ALA A 176 1.46 4.38 -4.14
C ALA A 176 2.32 4.67 -2.91
N MET A 177 1.98 4.08 -1.77
CA MET A 177 2.70 4.30 -0.53
C MET A 177 3.09 2.98 0.10
N ALA A 178 4.37 2.84 0.44
CA ALA A 178 4.94 1.68 1.09
C ALA A 178 5.92 2.13 2.18
N ALA A 179 6.37 1.21 3.01
CA ALA A 179 7.44 1.47 3.96
C ALA A 179 8.38 0.29 4.09
N LEU A 180 9.66 0.61 4.27
CA LEU A 180 10.69 -0.33 4.72
C LEU A 180 11.08 0.04 6.15
N PHE A 181 11.15 -0.95 7.02
CA PHE A 181 11.49 -0.76 8.42
C PHE A 181 12.80 -1.48 8.73
N SER A 182 13.65 -0.87 9.57
CA SER A 182 14.91 -1.45 10.01
C SER A 182 15.18 -1.22 11.49
N GLY A 183 15.92 -2.14 12.12
CA GLY A 183 16.35 -2.06 13.54
C GLY A 183 17.55 -1.16 13.80
#